data_AF-A0A9W5IXP7-F1
#
_entry.id   AF-A0A9W5IXP7-F1
#
_cell.length_a   1.000
_cell.length_b   1.000
_cell.length_c   1.000
_cell.angle_alpha   90.00
_cell.angle_beta   90.00
_cell.angle_gamma   90.00
#
_symmetry.space_group_name_H-M   'P 1'
#
loop_
_entity.id
_entity.type
_entity.pdbx_description
1 polymer ?
#
loop_
_entity_poly.entity_id
_entity_poly.type
_entity_poly.pdbx_seq_one_letter_code
_entity_poly.pdbx_strand_id
1 'polypeptide(L)'
;MKTTFVWLKLVLLSALIAVAVFYASEQKQGWYVLLFIGATYWFVDGMEKRAGQKALAALYADKAESYRWLQQNLSGSRIQDLKLIRRRFNLPLASAVKVLDEYLASERSAD
;
A
#
# COMPACT_ATOMS: atom_id res chain seq x y z
N MET A 1 -6.40 9.59 18.24
CA MET A 1 -7.22 8.53 17.60
C MET A 1 -6.44 7.44 16.84
N LYS A 2 -5.10 7.53 16.66
CA LYS A 2 -4.30 6.49 15.97
C LYS A 2 -3.91 5.29 16.85
N THR A 3 -3.75 5.52 18.15
CA THR A 3 -3.31 4.51 19.13
C THR A 3 -4.36 3.45 19.40
N THR A 4 -5.63 3.83 19.45
CA THR A 4 -6.76 2.93 19.71
C THR A 4 -6.91 1.87 18.61
N PHE A 5 -6.64 2.22 17.35
CA PHE A 5 -6.73 1.30 16.21
C PHE A 5 -5.58 0.28 16.19
N VAL A 6 -4.40 0.68 16.66
CA VAL A 6 -3.24 -0.23 16.81
C VAL A 6 -3.48 -1.18 17.98
N TRP A 7 -4.03 -0.68 19.09
CA TRP A 7 -4.38 -1.50 20.25
C TRP A 7 -5.45 -2.55 19.92
N LEU A 8 -6.50 -2.16 19.20
CA LEU A 8 -7.54 -3.10 18.76
C LEU A 8 -6.99 -4.18 17.84
N LYS A 9 -6.07 -3.83 16.93
CA LYS A 9 -5.38 -4.79 16.07
C LYS A 9 -4.49 -5.75 16.86
N LEU A 10 -3.77 -5.27 17.87
CA LEU A 10 -2.94 -6.09 18.76
C LEU A 10 -3.78 -7.07 19.58
N VAL A 11 -4.93 -6.63 20.10
CA VAL A 11 -5.86 -7.48 20.84
C VAL A 11 -6.51 -8.53 19.94
N LEU A 12 -6.89 -8.16 18.71
CA LEU A 12 -7.40 -9.13 17.73
C LEU A 12 -6.32 -10.14 17.34
N LEU A 13 -5.07 -9.70 17.14
CA LEU A 13 -3.95 -10.60 16.85
C LEU A 13 -3.68 -11.55 18.02
N SER A 14 -3.66 -11.05 19.26
CA SER A 14 -3.42 -11.88 20.44
C SER A 14 -4.54 -12.88 20.67
N ALA A 15 -5.80 -12.49 20.45
CA ALA A 15 -6.95 -13.39 20.52
C ALA A 15 -6.88 -14.48 19.43
N LEU A 16 -6.50 -14.12 18.19
CA LEU A 16 -6.29 -15.10 17.10
C LEU A 16 -5.15 -16.07 17.42
N ILE A 17 -4.05 -15.58 18.02
CA ILE A 17 -2.94 -16.42 18.48
C ILE A 17 -3.40 -17.33 19.62
N ALA A 18 -4.17 -16.83 20.59
CA ALA A 18 -4.68 -17.65 21.69
C ALA A 18 -5.63 -18.75 21.20
N VAL A 19 -6.53 -18.43 20.26
CA VAL A 19 -7.42 -19.42 19.63
C VAL A 19 -6.61 -20.44 18.82
N ALA A 20 -5.60 -19.99 18.07
CA ALA A 20 -4.72 -20.89 17.32
C ALA A 20 -3.91 -21.81 18.24
N VAL A 21 -3.38 -21.31 19.37
CA VAL A 21 -2.64 -22.10 20.36
C VAL A 21 -3.56 -23.06 21.11
N PHE A 22 -4.77 -22.63 21.46
CA PHE A 22 -5.77 -23.45 22.15
C PHE A 22 -6.28 -24.59 21.25
N TYR A 23 -6.55 -24.32 19.97
CA TYR A 23 -6.90 -25.36 18.99
C TYR A 23 -5.70 -26.21 18.53
N ALA A 24 -4.48 -25.66 18.57
CA ALA A 24 -3.26 -26.42 18.27
C ALA A 24 -2.89 -27.43 19.36
N SER A 25 -3.50 -27.35 20.56
CA SER A 25 -3.27 -28.32 21.65
C SER A 25 -3.64 -29.76 21.26
N GLU A 26 -4.53 -29.96 20.28
CA GLU A 26 -4.87 -31.31 19.78
C GLU A 26 -4.19 -31.67 18.45
N GLN A 27 -3.54 -30.72 17.76
CA GLN A 27 -3.12 -30.94 16.37
C GLN A 27 -1.61 -30.77 16.20
N LYS A 28 -0.91 -31.91 16.12
CA LYS A 28 0.55 -32.12 15.96
C LYS A 28 1.18 -31.51 14.68
N GLN A 29 0.76 -30.34 14.22
CA GLN A 29 1.13 -29.87 12.89
C GLN A 29 1.28 -28.33 12.83
N GLY A 30 2.37 -27.83 13.41
CA GLY A 30 2.77 -26.41 13.41
C GLY A 30 3.06 -25.78 12.04
N TRP A 31 3.02 -26.54 10.95
CA TRP A 31 3.19 -26.04 9.57
C TRP A 31 1.97 -25.26 9.07
N TYR A 32 0.77 -25.51 9.61
CA TYR A 32 -0.44 -24.74 9.24
C TYR A 32 -0.34 -23.27 9.64
N VAL A 33 0.30 -22.96 10.77
CA VAL A 33 0.51 -21.56 11.19
C VAL A 33 1.42 -20.84 10.19
N LEU A 34 2.46 -21.49 9.70
CA LEU A 34 3.33 -20.93 8.65
C LEU A 34 2.59 -20.75 7.32
N LEU A 35 1.73 -21.69 6.95
CA LEU A 35 0.87 -21.55 5.77
C LEU A 35 -0.14 -20.40 5.92
N PHE A 36 -0.72 -20.20 7.10
CA PHE A 36 -1.62 -19.08 7.36
C PHE A 36 -0.92 -17.73 7.32
N ILE A 37 0.30 -17.64 7.88
CA ILE A 37 1.13 -16.42 7.81
C ILE A 37 1.52 -16.14 6.35
N GLY A 38 1.94 -17.17 5.60
CA GLY A 38 2.26 -17.03 4.18
C GLY A 38 1.06 -16.61 3.33
N ALA A 39 -0.09 -17.24 3.54
CA ALA A 39 -1.33 -16.94 2.82
C ALA A 39 -1.85 -15.53 3.13
N THR A 40 -1.81 -15.10 4.39
CA THR A 40 -2.20 -13.73 4.76
C THR A 40 -1.22 -12.69 4.20
N TYR A 41 0.08 -12.96 4.19
CA TYR A 41 1.07 -12.07 3.58
C TYR A 41 0.87 -11.94 2.07
N TRP A 42 0.65 -13.05 1.37
CA TRP A 42 0.38 -13.06 -0.07
C TRP A 42 -0.95 -12.39 -0.42
N PHE A 43 -1.97 -12.58 0.41
CA PHE A 43 -3.28 -11.94 0.24
C PHE A 43 -3.22 -10.42 0.44
N VAL A 44 -2.47 -9.95 1.45
CA VAL A 44 -2.25 -8.52 1.68
C VAL A 44 -1.43 -7.89 0.55
N ASP A 45 -0.34 -8.54 0.11
CA ASP A 45 0.48 -8.07 -1.02
C ASP A 45 -0.32 -8.01 -2.33
N GLY A 46 -1.18 -9.01 -2.58
CA GLY A 46 -2.08 -9.05 -3.73
C GLY A 46 -3.16 -7.96 -3.68
N MET A 47 -3.71 -7.68 -2.49
CA MET A 47 -4.67 -6.59 -2.30
C MET A 47 -4.02 -5.21 -2.46
N GLU A 48 -2.80 -5.00 -1.96
CA GLU A 48 -2.06 -3.74 -2.14
C GLU A 48 -1.75 -3.47 -3.62
N LYS A 49 -1.39 -4.50 -4.38
CA LYS A 49 -1.20 -4.38 -5.84
C LYS A 49 -2.49 -4.02 -6.56
N ARG A 50 -3.62 -4.66 -6.22
CA ARG A 50 -4.92 -4.37 -6.85
C ARG A 50 -5.46 -2.99 -6.47
N ALA A 51 -5.35 -2.60 -5.19
CA ALA A 51 -5.72 -1.28 -4.73
C ALA A 51 -4.86 -0.20 -5.38
N GLY A 52 -3.55 -0.47 -5.49
CA GLY A 52 -2.62 0.38 -6.21
C GLY A 52 -2.99 0.55 -7.68
N GLN A 53 -3.34 -0.54 -8.38
CA GLN A 53 -3.78 -0.46 -9.77
C GLN A 53 -5.10 0.31 -9.94
N LYS A 54 -6.06 0.16 -9.02
CA LYS A 54 -7.33 0.89 -9.08
C LYS A 54 -7.13 2.39 -8.84
N ALA A 55 -6.31 2.75 -7.86
CA ALA A 55 -5.96 4.15 -7.59
C ALA A 55 -5.13 4.76 -8.73
N LEU A 56 -4.24 3.98 -9.33
CA LEU A 56 -3.47 4.38 -10.52
C LEU A 56 -4.39 4.59 -11.73
N ALA A 57 -5.35 3.69 -11.95
CA ALA A 57 -6.33 3.82 -13.02
C ALA A 57 -7.22 5.06 -12.85
N ALA A 58 -7.62 5.37 -11.61
CA ALA A 58 -8.34 6.61 -11.31
C ALA A 58 -7.51 7.86 -11.62
N LEU A 59 -6.20 7.84 -11.33
CA LEU A 59 -5.28 8.94 -11.66
C LEU A 59 -5.15 9.14 -13.18
N TYR A 60 -5.05 8.05 -13.96
CA TYR A 60 -4.97 8.15 -15.42
C TYR A 60 -6.30 8.51 -16.08
N ALA A 61 -7.45 8.22 -15.44
CA ALA A 61 -8.75 8.67 -15.93
C ALA A 61 -8.79 10.21 -15.99
N ASP A 62 -8.24 10.88 -14.97
CA ASP A 62 -8.08 12.34 -14.89
C ASP A 62 -6.62 12.78 -15.10
N LYS A 63 -5.96 12.20 -16.12
CA LYS A 63 -4.52 12.42 -16.38
C LYS A 63 -4.16 13.91 -16.47
N ALA A 64 -4.98 14.69 -17.17
CA ALA A 64 -4.71 16.11 -17.40
C ALA A 64 -4.73 16.94 -16.09
N GLU A 65 -5.70 16.69 -15.21
CA GLU A 65 -5.80 17.39 -13.92
C GLU A 65 -4.69 16.92 -12.97
N SER A 66 -4.45 15.61 -12.93
CA SER A 66 -3.40 15.02 -12.08
C SER A 66 -2.01 15.53 -12.45
N TYR A 67 -1.71 15.67 -13.75
CA TYR A 67 -0.42 16.18 -14.23
C TYR A 67 -0.28 17.69 -13.99
N ARG A 68 -1.36 18.47 -14.12
CA ARG A 68 -1.34 19.89 -13.72
C ARG A 68 -1.08 20.06 -12.22
N TRP A 69 -1.69 19.22 -11.40
CA TRP A 69 -1.44 19.24 -9.96
C TRP A 69 0.01 18.86 -9.64
N LEU A 70 0.57 17.85 -10.29
CA LEU A 70 1.99 17.48 -10.16
C LEU A 70 2.89 18.69 -10.50
N GLN A 71 2.68 19.31 -11.66
CA GLN A 71 3.46 20.46 -12.09
C GLN A 71 3.46 21.62 -11.07
N GLN A 72 2.33 21.86 -10.39
CA GLN A 72 2.20 22.94 -9.41
C GLN A 72 2.75 22.61 -8.01
N ASN A 73 2.86 21.32 -7.66
CA ASN A 73 3.12 20.90 -6.27
C ASN A 73 4.45 20.15 -6.09
N LEU A 74 5.14 19.78 -7.18
CA LEU A 74 6.45 19.15 -7.10
C LEU A 74 7.49 20.15 -6.60
N SER A 75 8.21 19.80 -5.54
CA SER A 75 9.28 20.63 -4.97
C SER A 75 10.65 20.33 -5.58
N GLY A 76 10.74 19.32 -6.47
CA GLY A 76 11.99 18.80 -7.02
C GLY A 76 12.71 17.82 -6.09
N SER A 77 12.21 17.65 -4.85
CA SER A 77 12.73 16.66 -3.92
C SER A 77 11.97 15.34 -4.05
N ARG A 78 12.57 14.37 -4.75
CA ARG A 78 11.96 13.05 -5.04
C ARG A 78 11.32 12.38 -3.82
N ILE A 79 11.95 12.44 -2.64
CA ILE A 79 11.40 11.81 -1.42
C ILE A 79 10.15 12.54 -0.91
N GLN A 80 10.14 13.88 -0.95
CA GLN A 80 8.99 14.67 -0.53
C GLN A 80 7.85 14.54 -1.54
N ASP A 81 8.18 14.63 -2.82
CA ASP A 81 7.25 14.48 -3.94
C ASP A 81 6.54 13.11 -3.89
N LEU A 82 7.29 12.03 -3.68
CA LEU A 82 6.71 10.70 -3.50
C LEU A 82 5.77 10.63 -2.29
N LYS A 83 6.15 11.22 -1.15
CA LYS A 83 5.25 11.27 0.02
C LYS A 83 3.98 12.08 -0.25
N LEU A 84 4.10 13.14 -1.03
CA LEU A 84 3.01 14.05 -1.39
C LEU A 84 2.02 13.35 -2.33
N ILE A 85 2.51 12.78 -3.43
CA ILE A 85 1.73 12.00 -4.41
C ILE A 85 1.01 10.84 -3.72
N ARG A 86 1.74 10.11 -2.88
CA ARG A 86 1.20 8.97 -2.14
C ARG A 86 0.04 9.35 -1.22
N ARG A 87 0.11 10.53 -0.57
CA ARG A 87 -1.00 11.06 0.24
C ARG A 87 -2.15 11.58 -0.61
N ARG A 88 -1.86 12.33 -1.67
CA ARG A 88 -2.89 12.97 -2.51
C ARG A 88 -3.75 11.95 -3.24
N PHE A 89 -3.12 10.93 -3.82
CA PHE A 89 -3.77 9.93 -4.67
C PHE A 89 -3.98 8.58 -3.97
N ASN A 90 -3.63 8.49 -2.67
CA ASN A 90 -3.74 7.28 -1.86
C ASN A 90 -3.08 6.05 -2.52
N LEU A 91 -1.94 6.26 -3.17
CA LEU A 91 -1.21 5.24 -3.93
C LEU A 91 -0.27 4.44 -3.01
N PRO A 92 0.08 3.20 -3.35
CA PRO A 92 1.26 2.54 -2.80
C PRO A 92 2.54 3.18 -3.37
N LEU A 93 3.66 3.01 -2.66
CA LEU A 93 4.93 3.66 -2.99
C LEU A 93 5.38 3.35 -4.43
N ALA A 94 5.31 2.08 -4.86
CA ALA A 94 5.71 1.67 -6.20
C ALA A 94 4.90 2.38 -7.29
N SER A 95 3.59 2.56 -7.08
CA SER A 95 2.73 3.30 -8.01
C SER A 95 3.05 4.79 -8.03
N ALA A 96 3.32 5.39 -6.88
CA ALA A 96 3.73 6.80 -6.81
C ALA A 96 5.06 7.07 -7.52
N VAL A 97 6.03 6.14 -7.39
CA VAL A 97 7.30 6.19 -8.14
C VAL A 97 7.05 6.14 -9.64
N LYS A 98 6.22 5.21 -10.10
CA LYS A 98 5.90 5.08 -11.52
C LYS A 98 5.28 6.36 -12.08
N VAL A 99 4.33 6.97 -11.37
CA VAL A 99 3.68 8.22 -11.79
C VAL A 99 4.68 9.38 -11.88
N LEU A 100 5.57 9.51 -10.88
CA LEU A 100 6.58 10.56 -10.87
C LEU A 100 7.61 10.38 -12.00
N ASP A 101 8.08 9.16 -12.22
CA ASP A 101 9.04 8.86 -13.29
C ASP A 101 8.42 9.08 -14.67
N GLU A 102 7.15 8.70 -14.87
CA GLU A 102 6.43 8.94 -16.14
C GLU A 102 6.19 10.43 -16.39
N TYR A 103 5.84 11.20 -15.35
CA TYR A 103 5.71 12.66 -15.44
C TYR A 103 7.04 13.31 -15.85
N LEU A 104 8.14 12.97 -15.17
CA LEU A 104 9.48 13.50 -15.48
C LEU A 104 9.95 13.10 -16.88
N ALA A 105 9.65 11.88 -17.32
CA ALA A 105 9.93 11.45 -18.68
C ALA A 105 9.11 12.23 -19.72
N SER A 106 7.85 12.55 -19.41
CA SER A 106 6.99 13.35 -20.28
C SER A 106 7.44 14.81 -20.39
N GLU A 107 7.89 15.44 -19.29
CA GLU A 107 8.45 16.80 -19.32
C GLU A 107 9.76 16.85 -20.11
N ARG A 108 10.66 15.87 -19.91
CA ARG A 108 11.89 15.77 -20.70
C ARG A 108 11.66 15.58 -22.20
N SER A 109 10.50 15.06 -22.61
CA SER A 109 10.16 14.85 -24.02
C SER A 109 9.41 16.06 -24.63
N ALA A 110 9.02 17.02 -23.80
CA ALA A 110 8.30 18.23 -24.21
C ALA A 110 9.23 19.46 -24.35
N ASP A 111 10.43 19.39 -23.76
CA ASP A 111 11.60 20.25 -24.04
C ASP A 111 12.33 19.82 -25.34
#